data_AF-A0A5D4TAA4-F1
#
_entry.id   AF-A0A5D4TAA4-F1
#
_cell.length_a   1.000
_cell.length_b   1.000
_cell.length_c   1.000
_cell.angle_alpha   90.00
_cell.angle_beta   90.00
_cell.angle_gamma   90.00
#
_symmetry.space_group_name_H-M   'P 1'
#
loop_
_entity.id
_entity.type
_entity.pdbx_description
1 polymer ?
#
loop_
_entity_poly.entity_id
_entity_poly.type
_entity_poly.pdbx_seq_one_letter_code
_entity_poly.pdbx_strand_id
1 'polypeptide(L)'
;MEALDWDSDQYKLFSTTNIENRVNADKLFLRFLIELEKSKVNPRKVFTIKEIMMFIPRKNSGIKNYTTYGFSFMSMLSTQKNRDYFIFDNPGVRDEFTSQCQNRLRDNFYWKKHFMGQRVRINPKYLTDLE
;
A
#
# COMPACT_ATOMS: atom_id res chain seq x y z
N MET A 1 -20.69 1.13 -3.26
CA MET A 1 -19.30 0.98 -2.78
C MET A 1 -19.30 1.53 -1.38
N GLU A 2 -19.05 0.69 -0.39
CA GLU A 2 -19.03 1.13 1.01
C GLU A 2 -17.94 2.18 1.20
N ALA A 3 -18.25 3.21 1.99
CA ALA A 3 -17.26 4.19 2.41
C ALA A 3 -16.14 3.46 3.18
N LEU A 4 -14.89 3.91 3.03
CA LEU A 4 -13.82 3.41 3.89
C LEU A 4 -14.10 3.91 5.30
N ASP A 5 -14.31 2.97 6.21
CA ASP A 5 -14.43 3.26 7.63
C ASP A 5 -13.02 3.43 8.20
N TRP A 6 -12.64 4.66 8.49
CA TRP A 6 -11.29 5.00 8.94
C TRP A 6 -11.11 4.81 10.43
N ASP A 7 -12.18 4.91 11.21
CA ASP A 7 -12.12 5.01 12.67
C ASP A 7 -12.90 3.85 13.31
N SER A 8 -12.85 2.69 12.63
CA SER A 8 -13.61 1.52 13.02
C SER A 8 -12.91 0.74 14.13
N ASP A 9 -13.56 0.64 15.30
CA ASP A 9 -13.13 -0.23 16.40
C ASP A 9 -13.18 -1.74 16.04
N GLN A 10 -13.64 -2.08 14.82
CA GLN A 10 -13.74 -3.45 14.35
C GLN A 10 -12.40 -4.06 13.92
N TYR A 11 -11.39 -3.23 13.62
CA TYR A 11 -10.10 -3.72 13.13
C TYR A 11 -9.21 -4.19 14.27
N LYS A 12 -8.87 -5.47 14.27
CA LYS A 12 -8.08 -6.09 15.34
C LYS A 12 -6.61 -6.21 14.99
N LEU A 13 -6.26 -6.18 13.70
CA LEU A 13 -4.89 -6.46 13.22
C LEU A 13 -4.07 -5.20 12.91
N PHE A 14 -4.71 -4.03 12.86
CA PHE A 14 -4.05 -2.79 12.47
C PHE A 14 -4.76 -1.57 13.06
N SER A 15 -4.04 -0.45 13.07
CA SER A 15 -4.58 0.86 13.44
C SER A 15 -4.43 1.85 12.28
N THR A 16 -5.42 2.72 12.13
CA THR A 16 -5.44 3.80 11.15
C THR A 16 -4.88 5.11 11.69
N THR A 17 -4.58 5.20 13.00
CA THR A 17 -4.12 6.42 13.68
C THR A 17 -2.88 7.02 13.01
N ASN A 18 -2.01 6.17 12.46
CA ASN A 18 -0.76 6.59 11.81
C ASN A 18 -0.91 6.84 10.28
N ILE A 19 -2.13 6.81 9.73
CA ILE A 19 -2.42 7.02 8.31
C ILE A 19 -3.02 8.42 8.08
N GLU A 20 -2.16 9.40 7.81
CA GLU A 20 -2.54 10.82 7.91
C GLU A 20 -3.12 11.45 6.63
N ASN A 21 -2.53 11.17 5.45
CA ASN A 21 -2.84 11.97 4.25
C ASN A 21 -4.24 11.70 3.66
N ARG A 22 -4.82 10.51 3.91
CA ARG A 22 -6.13 10.06 3.41
C ARG A 22 -6.35 10.27 1.88
N VAL A 23 -5.29 10.31 1.07
CA VAL A 23 -5.39 10.35 -0.41
C VAL A 23 -5.34 8.94 -1.00
N ASN A 24 -5.36 8.80 -2.32
CA ASN A 24 -5.53 7.50 -2.99
C ASN A 24 -4.50 6.44 -2.56
N ALA A 25 -3.23 6.82 -2.37
CA ALA A 25 -2.20 5.89 -1.90
C ALA A 25 -2.51 5.35 -0.49
N ASP A 26 -2.96 6.22 0.41
CA ASP A 26 -3.28 5.89 1.80
C ASP A 26 -4.58 5.06 1.87
N LYS A 27 -5.55 5.38 1.00
CA LYS A 27 -6.77 4.57 0.79
C LYS A 27 -6.45 3.17 0.28
N LEU A 28 -5.47 3.03 -0.61
CA LEU A 28 -5.02 1.72 -1.10
C LEU A 28 -4.39 0.91 0.04
N PHE A 29 -3.56 1.54 0.87
CA PHE A 29 -2.94 0.88 2.01
C PHE A 29 -4.00 0.42 3.03
N LEU A 30 -4.95 1.27 3.40
CA LEU A 30 -6.06 0.89 4.27
C LEU A 30 -6.87 -0.27 3.69
N ARG A 31 -7.20 -0.24 2.40
CA ARG A 31 -7.89 -1.36 1.74
C ARG A 31 -7.08 -2.64 1.82
N PHE A 32 -5.77 -2.57 1.63
CA PHE A 32 -4.92 -3.74 1.75
C PHE A 32 -5.01 -4.35 3.16
N LEU A 33 -4.91 -3.53 4.22
CA LEU A 33 -5.05 -4.00 5.60
C LEU A 33 -6.42 -4.65 5.87
N ILE A 34 -7.50 -4.03 5.41
CA ILE A 34 -8.86 -4.57 5.53
C ILE A 34 -8.98 -5.94 4.84
N GLU A 35 -8.43 -6.09 3.64
CA GLU A 35 -8.49 -7.33 2.88
C GLU A 35 -7.65 -8.45 3.53
N LEU A 36 -6.52 -8.11 4.17
CA LEU A 36 -5.73 -9.06 4.95
C LEU A 36 -6.53 -9.61 6.13
N GLU A 37 -7.19 -8.74 6.89
CA GLU A 37 -8.00 -9.13 8.05
C GLU A 37 -9.20 -9.97 7.63
N LYS A 38 -9.95 -9.56 6.60
CA LYS A 38 -11.07 -10.33 6.03
C LYS A 38 -10.62 -11.70 5.53
N SER A 39 -9.46 -11.78 4.92
CA SER A 39 -8.89 -13.02 4.36
C SER A 39 -8.14 -13.86 5.40
N LYS A 40 -8.09 -13.43 6.67
CA LYS A 40 -7.34 -14.08 7.76
C LYS A 40 -5.85 -14.31 7.42
N VAL A 41 -5.25 -13.39 6.67
CA VAL A 41 -3.84 -13.46 6.29
C VAL A 41 -3.02 -12.73 7.35
N ASN A 42 -1.96 -13.37 7.85
CA ASN A 42 -1.04 -12.76 8.80
C ASN A 42 -0.38 -11.50 8.20
N PRO A 43 -0.63 -10.29 8.74
CA PRO A 43 -0.07 -9.05 8.20
C PRO A 43 1.45 -8.91 8.44
N ARG A 44 2.02 -9.72 9.35
CA ARG A 44 3.47 -9.76 9.63
C ARG A 44 4.25 -10.63 8.63
N LYS A 45 3.58 -11.33 7.71
CA LYS A 45 4.28 -12.12 6.69
C LYS A 45 5.03 -11.21 5.70
N VAL A 46 5.94 -11.81 4.95
CA VAL A 46 6.54 -11.16 3.78
C VAL A 46 5.55 -11.23 2.62
N PHE A 47 5.34 -10.10 1.95
CA PHE A 47 4.55 -9.99 0.73
C PHE A 47 5.45 -9.64 -0.44
N THR A 48 5.06 -10.10 -1.61
CA THR A 48 5.52 -9.54 -2.88
C THR A 48 4.63 -8.38 -3.31
N ILE A 49 5.18 -7.45 -4.10
CA ILE A 49 4.38 -6.38 -4.73
C ILE A 49 3.22 -6.97 -5.55
N LYS A 50 3.44 -8.11 -6.22
CA LYS A 50 2.39 -8.85 -6.93
C LYS A 50 1.25 -9.28 -6.00
N GLU A 51 1.54 -9.87 -4.85
CA GLU A 51 0.52 -10.27 -3.89
C GLU A 51 -0.29 -9.06 -3.41
N ILE A 52 0.37 -7.96 -3.05
CA ILE A 52 -0.31 -6.72 -2.64
C ILE A 52 -1.29 -6.27 -3.73
N MET A 53 -0.84 -6.23 -5.00
CA MET A 53 -1.70 -5.86 -6.13
C MET A 53 -2.91 -6.80 -6.30
N MET A 54 -2.77 -8.09 -5.99
CA MET A 54 -3.87 -9.05 -6.06
C MET A 54 -4.92 -8.83 -4.96
N PHE A 55 -4.54 -8.34 -3.78
CA PHE A 55 -5.49 -7.95 -2.74
C PHE A 55 -6.23 -6.64 -3.07
N ILE A 56 -5.54 -5.69 -3.68
CA ILE A 56 -6.10 -4.38 -4.05
C ILE A 56 -6.05 -4.12 -5.56
N PRO A 57 -6.71 -4.96 -6.39
CA PRO A 57 -6.77 -4.73 -7.82
C PRO A 57 -7.59 -3.47 -8.10
N ARG A 58 -7.32 -2.79 -9.22
CA ARG A 58 -8.03 -1.53 -9.57
C ARG A 58 -9.55 -1.63 -9.41
N LYS A 59 -10.15 -2.74 -9.87
CA LYS A 59 -11.60 -2.98 -9.82
C LYS A 59 -12.17 -2.79 -8.41
N ASN A 60 -11.39 -3.14 -7.38
CA ASN A 60 -11.78 -3.09 -5.97
C ASN A 60 -11.08 -1.96 -5.20
N SER A 61 -10.30 -1.10 -5.88
CA SER A 61 -9.52 -0.02 -5.26
C SER A 61 -10.32 1.27 -5.00
N GLY A 62 -11.49 1.42 -5.64
CA GLY A 62 -12.23 2.68 -5.65
C GLY A 62 -11.65 3.76 -6.58
N ILE A 63 -10.54 3.48 -7.28
CA ILE A 63 -9.91 4.39 -8.23
C ILE A 63 -10.42 4.06 -9.65
N LYS A 64 -11.16 4.99 -10.25
CA LYS A 64 -11.75 4.81 -11.59
C LYS A 64 -10.66 4.83 -12.69
N ASN A 65 -9.80 5.85 -12.67
CA ASN A 65 -8.79 6.05 -13.70
C ASN A 65 -7.61 5.06 -13.55
N TYR A 66 -7.26 4.36 -14.63
CA TYR A 66 -6.20 3.34 -14.64
C TYR A 66 -4.84 3.94 -14.30
N THR A 67 -4.46 5.03 -14.95
CA THR A 67 -3.20 5.75 -14.71
C THR A 67 -3.09 6.24 -13.26
N THR A 68 -4.18 6.77 -12.70
CA THR A 68 -4.25 7.18 -11.30
C THR A 68 -4.05 6.00 -10.36
N TYR A 69 -4.59 4.82 -10.66
CA TYR A 69 -4.37 3.62 -9.86
C TYR A 69 -2.89 3.23 -9.85
N GLY A 70 -2.27 3.13 -11.03
CA GLY A 70 -0.85 2.79 -11.16
C GLY A 70 0.03 3.73 -10.34
N PHE A 71 -0.19 5.04 -10.50
CA PHE A 71 0.54 6.06 -9.75
C PHE A 71 0.29 5.97 -8.24
N SER A 72 -0.96 5.81 -7.81
CA SER A 72 -1.30 5.76 -6.39
C SER A 72 -0.70 4.53 -5.72
N PHE A 73 -0.66 3.40 -6.44
CA PHE A 73 -0.02 2.17 -5.98
C PHE A 73 1.49 2.34 -5.85
N MET A 74 2.16 2.99 -6.82
CA MET A 74 3.58 3.34 -6.71
C MET A 74 3.85 4.31 -5.55
N SER A 75 3.01 5.33 -5.40
CA SER A 75 3.10 6.33 -4.34
C SER A 75 2.94 5.70 -2.95
N MET A 76 2.05 4.72 -2.81
CA MET A 76 1.88 3.91 -1.58
C MET A 76 3.14 3.13 -1.20
N LEU A 77 3.93 2.72 -2.19
CA LEU A 77 5.19 1.99 -2.02
C LEU A 77 6.43 2.89 -1.85
N SER A 78 6.25 4.21 -1.94
CA SER A 78 7.33 5.21 -1.91
C SER A 78 7.39 5.96 -0.58
N THR A 79 8.36 6.87 -0.43
CA THR A 79 8.45 7.83 0.68
C THR A 79 7.72 9.16 0.42
N GLN A 80 6.99 9.28 -0.69
CA GLN A 80 6.22 10.48 -1.00
C GLN A 80 5.21 10.76 0.11
N LYS A 81 5.13 12.01 0.58
CA LYS A 81 4.30 12.44 1.71
C LYS A 81 4.64 11.70 3.02
N ASN A 82 5.94 11.44 3.24
CA ASN A 82 6.49 10.79 4.44
C ASN A 82 5.92 9.38 4.71
N ARG A 83 5.49 8.69 3.64
CA ARG A 83 4.97 7.33 3.76
C ARG A 83 6.10 6.33 4.02
N ASP A 84 5.83 5.40 4.90
CA ASP A 84 6.74 4.32 5.26
C ASP A 84 5.93 3.04 5.58
N TYR A 85 4.83 2.83 4.85
CA TYR A 85 3.92 1.69 4.98
C TYR A 85 4.62 0.33 4.86
N PHE A 86 5.70 0.28 4.09
CA PHE A 86 6.41 -0.95 3.79
C PHE A 86 7.91 -0.84 4.08
N ILE A 87 8.44 -1.90 4.68
CA ILE A 87 9.88 -2.15 4.84
C ILE A 87 10.29 -3.08 3.70
N PHE A 88 11.21 -2.64 2.86
CA PHE A 88 11.68 -3.38 1.69
C PHE A 88 12.89 -4.25 2.06
N ASP A 89 12.92 -5.49 1.55
CA ASP A 89 14.13 -6.32 1.64
C ASP A 89 15.31 -5.66 0.86
N ASN A 90 15.01 -4.90 -0.20
CA ASN A 90 15.97 -4.04 -0.90
C ASN A 90 15.55 -2.56 -0.77
N PRO A 91 16.18 -1.77 0.12
CA PRO A 91 15.84 -0.37 0.32
C PRO A 91 15.94 0.51 -0.94
N GLY A 92 16.85 0.19 -1.87
CA GLY A 92 17.04 0.98 -3.09
C GLY A 92 15.80 1.03 -4.00
N VAL A 93 14.95 0.01 -3.95
CA VAL A 93 13.69 -0.02 -4.71
C VAL A 93 12.71 1.05 -4.22
N ARG A 94 12.70 1.34 -2.91
CA ARG A 94 11.84 2.38 -2.34
C ARG A 94 12.28 3.77 -2.83
N ASP A 95 13.59 4.02 -2.87
CA ASP A 95 14.15 5.29 -3.34
C ASP A 95 13.90 5.50 -4.83
N GLU A 96 13.92 4.41 -5.61
CA GLU A 96 13.56 4.42 -7.02
C GLU A 96 12.07 4.77 -7.23
N PHE A 97 11.16 4.17 -6.46
CA PHE A 97 9.74 4.56 -6.50
C PHE A 97 9.52 6.02 -6.10
N THR A 98 10.22 6.51 -5.08
CA THR A 98 10.16 7.94 -4.70
C THR A 98 10.61 8.83 -5.85
N SER A 99 11.72 8.49 -6.50
CA SER A 99 12.25 9.23 -7.66
C SER A 99 11.26 9.23 -8.82
N GLN A 100 10.63 8.09 -9.12
CA GLN A 100 9.59 7.99 -10.14
C GLN A 100 8.35 8.84 -9.77
N CYS A 101 7.95 8.88 -8.50
CA CYS A 101 6.83 9.70 -8.07
C CYS A 101 7.08 11.21 -8.21
N GLN A 102 8.34 11.65 -8.16
CA GLN A 102 8.75 13.05 -8.34
C GLN A 102 8.97 13.42 -9.82
N ASN A 103 9.15 12.43 -10.69
CA ASN A 103 9.37 12.67 -12.11
C ASN A 103 8.06 13.08 -12.85
N ARG A 104 8.14 14.15 -13.64
CA ARG A 104 7.01 14.62 -14.48
C ARG A 104 6.68 13.67 -15.63
N LEU A 105 7.68 13.00 -16.20
CA LEU A 105 7.57 12.04 -17.30
C LEU A 105 7.52 10.58 -16.82
N ARG A 106 7.18 10.38 -15.54
CA ARG A 106 7.15 9.07 -14.89
C ARG A 106 6.30 8.03 -15.62
N ASP A 107 6.72 6.79 -15.50
CA ASP A 107 5.88 5.65 -15.82
C ASP A 107 5.01 5.28 -14.60
N ASN A 108 3.70 5.51 -14.70
CA ASN A 108 2.77 5.21 -13.61
C ASN A 108 2.64 3.70 -13.31
N PHE A 109 3.19 2.82 -14.15
CA PHE A 109 3.21 1.37 -13.96
C PHE A 109 4.62 0.79 -13.85
N TYR A 110 5.60 1.63 -13.51
CA TYR A 110 6.99 1.24 -13.34
C TYR A 110 7.15 0.01 -12.42
N TRP A 111 6.49 0.03 -11.25
CA TRP A 111 6.45 -1.09 -10.30
C TRP A 111 5.98 -2.41 -10.94
N LYS A 112 5.00 -2.36 -11.84
CA LYS A 112 4.41 -3.54 -12.48
C LYS A 112 5.36 -4.16 -13.51
N LYS A 113 6.19 -3.34 -14.15
CA LYS A 113 7.15 -3.77 -15.17
C LYS A 113 8.42 -4.35 -14.57
N HIS A 114 8.88 -3.80 -13.45
CA HIS A 114 10.23 -4.07 -12.96
C HIS A 114 10.28 -4.77 -11.58
N PHE A 115 9.26 -4.63 -10.74
CA PHE A 115 9.35 -4.97 -9.31
C PHE A 115 8.25 -5.89 -8.78
N MET A 116 7.52 -6.60 -9.64
CA MET A 116 6.44 -7.50 -9.20
C MET A 116 6.89 -8.56 -8.18
N GLY A 117 8.14 -9.02 -8.26
CA GLY A 117 8.74 -9.98 -7.32
C GLY A 117 9.40 -9.36 -6.09
N GLN A 118 9.44 -8.02 -5.96
CA GLN A 118 10.07 -7.37 -4.82
C GLN A 118 9.32 -7.73 -3.53
N ARG A 119 10.10 -8.13 -2.52
CA ARG A 119 9.62 -8.52 -1.20
C ARG A 119 9.60 -7.34 -0.24
N VAL A 120 8.52 -7.25 0.53
CA VAL A 120 8.26 -6.22 1.52
C VAL A 120 7.55 -6.79 2.74
N ARG A 121 7.68 -6.11 3.88
CA ARG A 121 6.85 -6.32 5.08
C ARG A 121 6.08 -5.03 5.37
N ILE A 122 4.89 -5.14 5.95
CA ILE A 122 4.20 -3.96 6.49
C ILE A 122 5.03 -3.43 7.65
N ASN A 123 5.18 -2.11 7.75
CA ASN A 123 5.87 -1.50 8.87
C ASN A 123 5.06 -1.74 10.16
N PRO A 124 5.66 -2.37 11.21
CA PRO A 124 4.94 -2.76 12.42
C PRO A 124 4.17 -1.63 13.11
N LYS A 125 4.55 -0.36 12.94
CA LYS A 125 3.83 0.78 13.53
C LYS A 125 2.38 0.94 13.05
N TYR A 126 2.00 0.28 11.96
CA TYR A 126 0.63 0.26 11.45
C TYR A 126 -0.15 -0.96 11.94
N LEU A 127 0.53 -1.93 12.54
CA LEU A 127 -0.07 -3.14 13.06
C LEU A 127 -0.37 -2.95 14.54
N THR A 128 -1.41 -3.61 15.00
CA THR A 128 -1.62 -3.78 16.44
C THR A 128 -0.64 -4.84 16.92
N ASP A 129 -0.04 -4.60 18.08
CA ASP A 129 0.56 -5.67 18.85
C ASP A 129 -0.59 -6.45 19.48
N LEU A 130 -0.93 -7.57 18.87
CA LEU A 130 -1.70 -8.59 19.56
C LEU A 130 -0.72 -9.40 20.41
N GLU A 131 -0.32 -8.80 21.52
CA GLU A 131 0.08 -9.45 22.77
C GLU A 131 -0.58 -8.73 23.94
#